data_AF-A0A9E4PU68-F1
#
_entry.id   AF-A0A9E4PU68-F1
#
_cell.length_a   1.000
_cell.length_b   1.000
_cell.length_c   1.000
_cell.angle_alpha   90.00
_cell.angle_beta   90.00
_cell.angle_gamma   90.00
#
_symmetry.space_group_name_H-M   'P 1'
#
loop_
_entity.id
_entity.type
_entity.pdbx_description
1 polymer ?
#
loop_
_entity_poly.entity_id
_entity_poly.type
_entity_poly.pdbx_seq_one_letter_code
_entity_poly.pdbx_strand_id
1 'polypeptide(L)'
;KQWDPFFQNLAVYAYFTGVQPLPEPDQNNIFIESYRHGWLWSIPLHTGRTSVGAVVDSKTGQEGIQQNGAKAFLEAQLAQSGHTRAMLENAKMDSEPTVVRDWSYTAEKLFGPGYILAGDAACFVDPLFSSGVHLALMSGVLAAAYVTTALNDPSMADAAGQVYQELYLKEYNQFREMSRLFYSSNLSAESYFWEARRITKSGQYSPRHSFIQAVAGQPPRGYERVVLDRGQAPEEFIESVRAVESERLSRTRWLAALAADPQRNQILNAVPRLAEGVQVQLKPVLAEGEFVQGHVLNTVSQPEGTPCSPLVATVIAEIDGQKSVSDIVDGLGQHLDQAGHAQLEEAVSRTIEILYVDGTVAGLVTE
;
A
#
# COMPACT_ATOMS: atom_id res chain seq x y z
N LYS A 1 -22.06 -4.30 4.40
CA LYS A 1 -20.80 -5.05 4.20
C LYS A 1 -20.82 -5.62 2.79
N GLN A 2 -19.75 -5.41 2.03
CA GLN A 2 -19.52 -5.94 0.70
C GLN A 2 -18.42 -7.00 0.82
N TRP A 3 -18.71 -8.23 0.42
CA TRP A 3 -17.74 -9.33 0.49
C TRP A 3 -16.81 -9.29 -0.71
N ASP A 4 -15.55 -9.57 -0.48
CA ASP A 4 -14.59 -9.75 -1.54
C ASP A 4 -14.87 -11.08 -2.28
N PRO A 5 -14.99 -11.07 -3.62
CA PRO A 5 -15.29 -12.28 -4.38
C PRO A 5 -14.10 -13.25 -4.48
N PHE A 6 -12.88 -12.79 -4.22
CA PHE A 6 -11.63 -13.54 -4.39
C PHE A 6 -11.15 -14.19 -3.09
N PHE A 7 -11.24 -13.46 -1.97
CA PHE A 7 -10.77 -13.91 -0.65
C PHE A 7 -11.92 -14.46 0.19
N GLN A 8 -12.40 -15.65 -0.19
CA GLN A 8 -13.38 -16.42 0.58
C GLN A 8 -12.69 -17.56 1.32
N ASN A 9 -11.87 -17.19 2.31
CA ASN A 9 -11.02 -18.14 3.01
C ASN A 9 -11.63 -18.56 4.36
N LEU A 10 -11.12 -19.66 4.90
CA LEU A 10 -11.39 -20.13 6.25
C LEU A 10 -10.05 -20.47 6.89
N ALA A 11 -9.85 -20.02 8.12
CA ALA A 11 -8.72 -20.38 8.94
C ALA A 11 -9.14 -21.40 10.00
N VAL A 12 -8.28 -22.39 10.22
CA VAL A 12 -8.33 -23.27 11.39
C VAL A 12 -6.95 -23.28 12.03
N TYR A 13 -6.87 -23.05 13.34
CA TYR A 13 -5.58 -22.95 14.01
C TYR A 13 -5.61 -23.46 15.44
N ALA A 14 -4.45 -23.82 15.96
CA ALA A 14 -4.25 -24.20 17.35
C ALA A 14 -2.88 -23.71 17.83
N TYR A 15 -2.63 -23.83 19.13
CA TYR A 15 -1.32 -23.57 19.73
C TYR A 15 -0.57 -24.87 19.94
N PHE A 16 0.74 -24.85 19.69
CA PHE A 16 1.63 -26.00 19.82
C PHE A 16 2.81 -25.66 20.73
N THR A 17 3.29 -26.66 21.48
CA THR A 17 4.55 -26.60 22.24
C THR A 17 5.57 -27.55 21.64
N GLY A 18 6.85 -27.21 21.67
CA GLY A 18 7.91 -28.06 21.12
C GLY A 18 8.06 -28.00 19.60
N VAL A 19 7.51 -26.96 18.96
CA VAL A 19 7.75 -26.69 17.52
C VAL A 19 9.21 -26.32 17.32
N GLN A 20 9.86 -26.93 16.33
CA GLN A 20 11.23 -26.56 15.98
C GLN A 20 11.25 -25.14 15.39
N PRO A 21 12.13 -24.25 15.89
CA PRO A 21 12.25 -22.90 15.33
C PRO A 21 12.87 -22.95 13.93
N LEU A 22 12.73 -21.85 13.20
CA LEU A 22 13.54 -21.63 12.00
C LEU A 22 15.04 -21.59 12.36
N PRO A 23 15.96 -21.88 11.42
CA PRO A 23 17.39 -21.73 11.64
C PRO A 23 17.77 -20.30 12.00
N GLU A 24 18.91 -20.12 12.68
CA GLU A 24 19.45 -18.78 12.93
C GLU A 24 19.74 -18.06 11.61
N PRO A 25 19.46 -16.74 11.50
CA PRO A 25 19.01 -15.83 12.56
C PRO A 25 17.48 -15.61 12.61
N ASP A 26 16.69 -16.47 11.98
CA ASP A 26 15.27 -16.23 11.71
C ASP A 26 14.33 -16.91 12.73
N GLN A 27 14.85 -17.35 13.88
CA GLN A 27 14.12 -18.22 14.84
C GLN A 27 12.80 -17.62 15.34
N ASN A 28 12.68 -16.30 15.35
CA ASN A 28 11.51 -15.55 15.83
C ASN A 28 10.61 -15.04 14.69
N ASN A 29 10.93 -15.31 13.44
CA ASN A 29 10.13 -14.87 12.31
C ASN A 29 8.84 -15.69 12.20
N ILE A 30 7.80 -15.07 11.62
CA ILE A 30 6.69 -15.83 11.07
C ILE A 30 7.20 -16.72 9.92
N PHE A 31 6.75 -17.98 9.90
CA PHE A 31 6.94 -18.86 8.76
C PHE A 31 5.62 -19.04 8.02
N ILE A 32 5.64 -18.88 6.70
CA ILE A 32 4.50 -19.07 5.81
C ILE A 32 4.85 -20.13 4.79
N GLU A 33 4.03 -21.17 4.68
CA GLU A 33 4.22 -22.24 3.71
C GLU A 33 2.96 -22.44 2.88
N SER A 34 3.07 -22.27 1.57
CA SER A 34 2.01 -22.65 0.65
C SER A 34 2.03 -24.16 0.40
N TYR A 35 0.86 -24.76 0.25
CA TYR A 35 0.69 -26.16 -0.14
C TYR A 35 -0.50 -26.29 -1.11
N ARG A 36 -0.86 -27.53 -1.46
CA ARG A 36 -1.86 -27.80 -2.50
C ARG A 36 -3.21 -27.14 -2.22
N HIS A 37 -3.68 -27.07 -0.98
CA HIS A 37 -5.06 -26.64 -0.68
C HIS A 37 -5.16 -25.26 -0.01
N GLY A 38 -4.03 -24.56 0.13
CA GLY A 38 -3.98 -23.29 0.83
C GLY A 38 -2.58 -22.94 1.29
N TRP A 39 -2.47 -22.24 2.41
CA TRP A 39 -1.20 -21.95 3.05
C TRP A 39 -1.30 -22.11 4.56
N LEU A 40 -0.15 -22.24 5.21
CA LEU A 40 0.00 -22.39 6.64
C LEU A 40 0.79 -21.21 7.22
N TRP A 41 0.45 -20.80 8.44
CA TRP A 41 1.34 -19.95 9.24
C TRP A 41 1.92 -20.73 10.41
N SER A 42 3.12 -20.33 10.84
CA SER A 42 3.70 -20.66 12.14
C SER A 42 4.26 -19.40 12.78
N ILE A 43 3.70 -18.98 13.92
CA ILE A 43 4.08 -17.75 14.63
C ILE A 43 4.57 -18.12 16.03
N PRO A 44 5.89 -18.02 16.30
CA PRO A 44 6.41 -18.25 17.64
C PRO A 44 5.96 -17.14 18.59
N LEU A 45 5.55 -17.50 19.81
CA LEU A 45 5.14 -16.58 20.85
C LEU A 45 6.14 -16.58 22.01
N HIS A 46 6.24 -15.44 22.70
CA HIS A 46 7.09 -15.27 23.88
C HIS A 46 6.80 -16.25 25.03
N THR A 47 5.66 -16.94 24.98
CA THR A 47 5.22 -17.93 25.98
C THR A 47 5.84 -19.32 25.76
N GLY A 48 6.65 -19.51 24.72
CA GLY A 48 7.17 -20.83 24.31
C GLY A 48 6.17 -21.67 23.52
N ARG A 49 4.98 -21.13 23.23
CA ARG A 49 4.01 -21.69 22.30
C ARG A 49 4.23 -21.13 20.90
N THR A 50 3.83 -21.90 19.89
CA THR A 50 3.74 -21.44 18.51
C THR A 50 2.29 -21.53 18.07
N SER A 51 1.74 -20.44 17.52
CA SER A 51 0.45 -20.48 16.83
C SER A 51 0.67 -21.09 15.45
N VAL A 52 -0.06 -22.16 15.13
CA VAL A 52 0.02 -22.80 13.82
C VAL A 52 -1.38 -22.96 13.25
N GLY A 53 -1.58 -22.48 12.04
CA GLY A 53 -2.89 -22.45 11.40
C GLY A 53 -2.82 -22.73 9.91
N ALA A 54 -3.93 -23.25 9.39
CA ALA A 54 -4.15 -23.47 7.97
C ALA A 54 -5.24 -22.54 7.45
N VAL A 55 -4.93 -21.83 6.36
CA VAL A 55 -5.89 -21.01 5.60
C VAL A 55 -6.21 -21.74 4.30
N VAL A 56 -7.48 -22.04 4.11
CA VAL A 56 -8.01 -22.83 2.99
C VAL A 56 -9.23 -22.17 2.36
N ASP A 57 -9.69 -22.72 1.23
CA ASP A 57 -10.99 -22.33 0.67
C ASP A 57 -12.12 -22.53 1.68
N SER A 58 -13.00 -21.54 1.83
CA SER A 58 -14.04 -21.58 2.86
C SER A 58 -15.02 -22.74 2.67
N LYS A 59 -15.36 -23.13 1.44
CA LYS A 59 -16.28 -24.23 1.19
C LYS A 59 -15.63 -25.56 1.55
N THR A 60 -14.43 -25.81 1.02
CA THR A 60 -13.68 -27.05 1.31
C THR A 60 -13.36 -27.18 2.80
N GLY A 61 -12.99 -26.08 3.46
CA GLY A 61 -12.75 -26.06 4.91
C GLY A 61 -13.99 -26.41 5.72
N GLN A 62 -15.14 -25.80 5.40
CA GLN A 62 -16.40 -26.09 6.10
C GLN A 62 -16.83 -27.55 5.93
N GLU A 63 -16.78 -28.09 4.71
CA GLU A 63 -17.14 -29.49 4.43
C GLU A 63 -16.22 -30.45 5.18
N GLY A 64 -14.90 -30.22 5.16
CA GLY A 64 -13.92 -31.05 5.85
C GLY A 64 -14.06 -31.02 7.38
N ILE A 65 -14.34 -29.85 7.96
CA ILE A 65 -14.56 -29.67 9.40
C ILE A 65 -15.88 -30.31 9.83
N GLN A 66 -16.94 -30.17 9.04
CA GLN A 66 -18.23 -30.79 9.34
C GLN A 66 -18.14 -32.32 9.37
N GLN A 67 -17.35 -32.91 8.46
CA GLN A 67 -17.20 -34.35 8.35
C GLN A 67 -16.29 -34.95 9.44
N ASN A 68 -15.18 -34.28 9.77
CA ASN A 68 -14.10 -34.88 10.58
C ASN A 68 -13.86 -34.19 11.92
N GLY A 69 -14.47 -33.03 12.14
CA GLY A 69 -14.14 -32.13 13.25
C GLY A 69 -12.92 -31.26 12.96
N ALA A 70 -12.83 -30.10 13.64
CA ALA A 70 -11.80 -29.10 13.40
C ALA A 70 -10.37 -29.62 13.66
N LYS A 71 -10.21 -30.50 14.67
CA LYS A 71 -8.91 -31.07 15.04
C LYS A 71 -8.35 -31.99 13.96
N ALA A 72 -9.12 -32.99 13.57
CA ALA A 72 -8.71 -33.92 12.53
C ALA A 72 -8.51 -33.20 11.19
N PHE A 73 -9.33 -32.19 10.88
CA PHE A 73 -9.16 -31.37 9.69
C PHE A 73 -7.85 -30.58 9.71
N LEU A 74 -7.51 -29.92 10.83
CA LEU A 74 -6.25 -29.20 11.00
C LEU A 74 -5.04 -30.15 10.88
N GLU A 75 -5.05 -31.28 11.59
CA GLU A 75 -3.99 -32.28 11.51
C GLU A 75 -3.80 -32.79 10.06
N ALA A 76 -4.89 -33.00 9.32
CA ALA A 76 -4.84 -33.39 7.91
C ALA A 76 -4.27 -32.28 6.99
N GLN A 77 -4.52 -30.99 7.26
CA GLN A 77 -3.89 -29.91 6.50
C GLN A 77 -2.39 -29.82 6.79
N LEU A 78 -2.00 -29.88 8.07
CA LEU A 78 -0.59 -29.84 8.49
C LEU A 78 0.21 -31.02 7.90
N ALA A 79 -0.39 -32.21 7.83
CA ALA A 79 0.26 -33.40 7.26
C ALA A 79 0.57 -33.30 5.76
N GLN A 80 -0.09 -32.40 5.03
CA GLN A 80 0.11 -32.18 3.59
C GLN A 80 1.24 -31.18 3.28
N SER A 81 1.80 -30.53 4.30
CA SER A 81 2.93 -29.62 4.17
C SER A 81 4.27 -30.36 4.28
N GLY A 82 5.33 -29.78 3.73
CA GLY A 82 6.68 -30.32 3.84
C GLY A 82 7.40 -29.77 5.06
N HIS A 83 7.55 -28.45 5.13
CA HIS A 83 8.35 -27.77 6.13
C HIS A 83 7.64 -27.68 7.48
N THR A 84 6.39 -27.24 7.51
CA THR A 84 5.59 -27.09 8.73
C THR A 84 5.40 -28.45 9.40
N ARG A 85 5.16 -29.51 8.63
CA ARG A 85 5.12 -30.89 9.14
C ARG A 85 6.43 -31.28 9.85
N ALA A 86 7.59 -30.97 9.25
CA ALA A 86 8.89 -31.25 9.85
C ALA A 86 9.11 -30.44 11.14
N MET A 87 8.71 -29.16 11.16
CA MET A 87 8.77 -28.32 12.36
C MET A 87 7.93 -28.88 13.51
N LEU A 88 6.85 -29.59 13.18
CA LEU A 88 5.90 -30.17 14.13
C LEU A 88 6.20 -31.61 14.56
N GLU A 89 7.26 -32.26 14.06
CA GLU A 89 7.51 -33.69 14.26
C GLU A 89 7.49 -34.11 15.74
N ASN A 90 8.04 -33.27 16.62
CA ASN A 90 8.08 -33.49 18.08
C ASN A 90 7.17 -32.53 18.86
N ALA A 91 6.31 -31.78 18.15
CA ALA A 91 5.43 -30.81 18.76
C ALA A 91 4.14 -31.45 19.28
N LYS A 92 3.55 -30.84 20.30
CA LYS A 92 2.24 -31.22 20.84
C LYS A 92 1.26 -30.08 20.66
N MET A 93 0.07 -30.38 20.13
CA MET A 93 -1.06 -29.46 20.14
C MET A 93 -1.53 -29.25 21.59
N ASP A 94 -1.44 -28.02 22.08
CA ASP A 94 -1.66 -27.59 23.46
C ASP A 94 -2.94 -26.74 23.63
N SER A 95 -3.80 -26.69 22.60
CA SER A 95 -5.11 -26.07 22.65
C SER A 95 -6.12 -26.81 21.78
N GLU A 96 -7.41 -26.59 22.04
CA GLU A 96 -8.44 -26.95 21.07
C GLU A 96 -8.31 -26.07 19.81
N PRO A 97 -8.57 -26.61 18.61
CA PRO A 97 -8.56 -25.83 17.39
C PRO A 97 -9.68 -24.79 17.38
N THR A 98 -9.33 -23.58 16.94
CA THR A 98 -10.26 -22.49 16.67
C THR A 98 -10.48 -22.39 15.18
N VAL A 99 -11.74 -22.22 14.77
CA VAL A 99 -12.13 -22.03 13.37
C VAL A 99 -12.62 -20.59 13.21
N VAL A 100 -12.06 -19.86 12.25
CA VAL A 100 -12.44 -18.50 11.96
C VAL A 100 -12.76 -18.38 10.47
N ARG A 101 -13.88 -17.72 10.18
CA ARG A 101 -14.29 -17.46 8.80
C ARG A 101 -13.76 -16.09 8.37
N ASP A 102 -12.56 -16.12 7.81
CA ASP A 102 -11.79 -14.94 7.40
C ASP A 102 -12.13 -14.56 5.96
N TRP A 103 -13.37 -14.12 5.75
CA TRP A 103 -13.74 -13.52 4.47
C TRP A 103 -13.24 -12.08 4.44
N SER A 104 -12.59 -11.69 3.36
CA SER A 104 -12.28 -10.27 3.17
C SER A 104 -13.57 -9.50 2.87
N TYR A 105 -13.68 -8.30 3.43
CA TYR A 105 -14.83 -7.42 3.20
C TYR A 105 -14.48 -5.96 3.40
N THR A 106 -15.37 -5.11 2.89
CA THR A 106 -15.40 -3.68 3.16
C THR A 106 -16.81 -3.25 3.59
N ALA A 107 -16.89 -2.25 4.46
CA ALA A 107 -18.11 -1.50 4.67
C ALA A 107 -18.35 -0.57 3.48
N GLU A 108 -19.62 -0.38 3.10
CA GLU A 108 -19.97 0.51 1.98
C GLU A 108 -19.72 1.98 2.32
N LYS A 109 -19.90 2.33 3.60
CA LYS A 109 -19.57 3.65 4.15
C LYS A 109 -18.82 3.45 5.45
N LEU A 110 -17.70 4.15 5.57
CA LEU A 110 -16.83 4.11 6.75
C LEU A 110 -17.19 5.18 7.79
N PHE A 111 -18.00 6.17 7.42
CA PHE A 111 -18.44 7.24 8.30
C PHE A 111 -19.89 7.65 7.99
N GLY A 112 -20.50 8.40 8.90
CA GLY A 112 -21.80 9.03 8.72
C GLY A 112 -22.25 9.79 9.97
N PRO A 113 -23.52 10.23 10.02
CA PRO A 113 -24.03 11.02 11.14
C PRO A 113 -23.87 10.27 12.47
N GLY A 114 -22.97 10.76 13.33
CA GLY A 114 -22.72 10.22 14.66
C GLY A 114 -21.94 8.90 14.70
N TYR A 115 -21.33 8.45 13.59
CA TYR A 115 -20.52 7.24 13.59
C TYR A 115 -19.32 7.30 12.65
N ILE A 116 -18.31 6.49 12.99
CA ILE A 116 -17.16 6.15 12.16
C ILE A 116 -16.78 4.69 12.43
N LEU A 117 -16.31 3.97 11.42
CA LEU A 117 -15.91 2.57 11.50
C LEU A 117 -14.39 2.50 11.38
N ALA A 118 -13.73 1.78 12.30
CA ALA A 118 -12.28 1.55 12.30
C ALA A 118 -11.96 0.07 12.52
N GLY A 119 -10.78 -0.36 12.08
CA GLY A 119 -10.33 -1.76 12.09
C GLY A 119 -11.30 -2.70 11.38
N ASP A 120 -11.44 -3.91 11.89
CA ASP A 120 -12.32 -4.94 11.34
C ASP A 120 -13.79 -4.51 11.24
N ALA A 121 -14.24 -3.49 11.99
CA ALA A 121 -15.59 -2.95 11.80
C ALA A 121 -15.78 -2.31 10.42
N ALA A 122 -14.71 -1.74 9.86
CA ALA A 122 -14.68 -1.09 8.55
C ALA A 122 -14.34 -2.08 7.43
N CYS A 123 -13.22 -2.78 7.54
CA CYS A 123 -12.75 -3.70 6.50
C CYS A 123 -11.79 -4.74 7.07
N PHE A 124 -11.68 -5.86 6.35
CA PHE A 124 -10.74 -6.93 6.64
C PHE A 124 -10.17 -7.47 5.33
N VAL A 125 -8.85 -7.70 5.31
CA VAL A 125 -8.10 -8.32 4.20
C VAL A 125 -7.65 -9.71 4.66
N ASP A 126 -7.21 -10.54 3.72
CA ASP A 126 -6.58 -11.83 4.01
C ASP A 126 -5.40 -11.72 5.02
N PRO A 127 -5.26 -12.67 5.96
CA PRO A 127 -4.24 -12.60 7.02
C PRO A 127 -2.80 -12.88 6.54
N LEU A 128 -2.57 -13.19 5.26
CA LEU A 128 -1.26 -13.54 4.71
C LEU A 128 -0.13 -12.58 5.12
N PHE A 129 -0.39 -11.27 5.09
CA PHE A 129 0.61 -10.26 5.45
C PHE A 129 0.49 -9.71 6.86
N SER A 130 -0.35 -10.31 7.70
CA SER A 130 -0.54 -9.90 9.10
C SER A 130 -0.87 -8.40 9.26
N SER A 131 -1.56 -7.80 8.30
CA SER A 131 -1.80 -6.34 8.23
C SER A 131 -2.99 -5.86 9.08
N GLY A 132 -3.84 -6.75 9.59
CA GLY A 132 -5.08 -6.38 10.29
C GLY A 132 -4.85 -5.45 11.49
N VAL A 133 -3.88 -5.75 12.36
CA VAL A 133 -3.56 -4.88 13.51
C VAL A 133 -3.00 -3.53 13.07
N HIS A 134 -2.17 -3.52 12.02
CA HIS A 134 -1.66 -2.28 11.44
C HIS A 134 -2.81 -1.40 10.92
N LEU A 135 -3.72 -1.97 10.13
CA LEU A 135 -4.91 -1.29 9.61
C LEU A 135 -5.82 -0.80 10.74
N ALA A 136 -6.01 -1.58 11.81
CA ALA A 136 -6.80 -1.19 12.97
C ALA A 136 -6.18 0.00 13.72
N LEU A 137 -4.87 -0.01 13.96
CA LEU A 137 -4.19 1.11 14.63
C LEU A 137 -4.17 2.37 13.76
N MET A 138 -3.84 2.22 12.47
CA MET A 138 -3.85 3.34 11.51
C MET A 138 -5.23 3.98 11.44
N SER A 139 -6.28 3.18 11.23
CA SER A 139 -7.65 3.68 11.17
C SER A 139 -8.14 4.24 12.49
N GLY A 140 -7.64 3.74 13.64
CA GLY A 140 -7.91 4.31 14.96
C GLY A 140 -7.35 5.73 15.09
N VAL A 141 -6.11 5.97 14.65
CA VAL A 141 -5.50 7.32 14.64
C VAL A 141 -6.27 8.26 13.71
N LEU A 142 -6.57 7.80 12.49
CA LEU A 142 -7.34 8.59 11.52
C LEU A 142 -8.76 8.89 12.02
N ALA A 143 -9.41 7.93 12.69
CA ALA A 143 -10.75 8.10 13.23
C ALA A 143 -10.76 9.09 14.41
N ALA A 144 -9.73 9.03 15.26
CA ALA A 144 -9.55 10.02 16.32
C ALA A 144 -9.43 11.44 15.73
N ALA A 145 -8.62 11.62 14.68
CA ALA A 145 -8.49 12.91 14.01
C ALA A 145 -9.79 13.39 13.38
N TYR A 146 -10.54 12.51 12.72
CA TYR A 146 -11.86 12.81 12.19
C TYR A 146 -12.83 13.26 13.30
N VAL A 147 -12.90 12.52 14.42
CA VAL A 147 -13.81 12.84 15.52
C VAL A 147 -13.46 14.20 16.12
N THR A 148 -12.17 14.48 16.34
CA THR A 148 -11.73 15.78 16.85
C THR A 148 -12.13 16.91 15.91
N THR A 149 -11.88 16.77 14.60
CA THR A 149 -12.30 17.76 13.60
C THR A 149 -13.80 17.96 13.58
N ALA A 150 -14.59 16.88 13.56
CA ALA A 150 -16.05 16.97 13.50
C ALA A 150 -16.66 17.60 14.76
N LEU A 151 -16.03 17.44 15.93
CA LEU A 151 -16.44 18.07 17.18
C LEU A 151 -16.06 19.56 17.24
N ASN A 152 -14.88 19.92 16.72
CA ASN A 152 -14.40 21.31 16.72
C ASN A 152 -15.06 22.15 15.62
N ASP A 153 -15.21 21.59 14.42
CA ASP A 153 -15.85 22.20 13.25
C ASP A 153 -16.80 21.21 12.55
N PRO A 154 -18.08 21.21 12.93
CA PRO A 154 -19.09 20.36 12.31
C PRO A 154 -19.26 20.57 10.80
N SER A 155 -18.89 21.74 10.26
CA SER A 155 -18.98 22.01 8.81
C SER A 155 -17.94 21.23 8.00
N MET A 156 -16.84 20.82 8.63
CA MET A 156 -15.76 20.02 8.04
C MET A 156 -16.01 18.52 8.15
N ALA A 157 -16.99 18.08 8.93
CA ALA A 157 -17.19 16.66 9.23
C ALA A 157 -17.37 15.81 7.97
N ASP A 158 -18.23 16.20 7.02
CA ASP A 158 -18.46 15.39 5.82
C ASP A 158 -17.19 15.28 4.96
N ALA A 159 -16.52 16.41 4.70
CA ALA A 159 -15.29 16.44 3.92
C ALA A 159 -14.16 15.65 4.59
N ALA A 160 -13.98 15.78 5.92
CA ALA A 160 -12.98 15.02 6.67
C ALA A 160 -13.29 13.53 6.66
N GLY A 161 -14.57 13.15 6.72
CA GLY A 161 -15.02 11.76 6.64
C GLY A 161 -14.74 11.13 5.28
N GLN A 162 -14.93 11.89 4.19
CA GLN A 162 -14.56 11.46 2.85
C GLN A 162 -13.07 11.16 2.76
N VAL A 163 -12.22 12.07 3.27
CA VAL A 163 -10.76 11.88 3.28
C VAL A 163 -10.34 10.71 4.18
N TYR A 164 -10.96 10.55 5.35
CA TYR A 164 -10.76 9.38 6.21
C TYR A 164 -11.00 8.07 5.44
N GLN A 165 -12.14 7.99 4.75
CA GLN A 165 -12.51 6.82 3.97
C GLN A 165 -11.54 6.59 2.81
N GLU A 166 -11.14 7.63 2.07
CA GLU A 166 -10.15 7.55 1.00
C GLU A 166 -8.81 6.98 1.49
N LEU A 167 -8.26 7.56 2.57
CA LEU A 167 -6.96 7.14 3.13
C LEU A 167 -7.00 5.70 3.63
N TYR A 168 -8.07 5.31 4.34
CA TYR A 168 -8.16 3.95 4.86
C TYR A 168 -8.38 2.93 3.72
N LEU A 169 -9.25 3.24 2.75
CA LEU A 169 -9.47 2.33 1.62
C LEU A 169 -8.27 2.24 0.67
N LYS A 170 -7.44 3.29 0.56
CA LYS A 170 -6.16 3.23 -0.15
C LYS A 170 -5.25 2.13 0.44
N GLU A 171 -5.01 2.17 1.75
CA GLU A 171 -4.16 1.19 2.43
C GLU A 171 -4.75 -0.23 2.36
N TYR A 172 -6.07 -0.35 2.55
CA TYR A 172 -6.78 -1.60 2.38
C TYR A 172 -6.56 -2.20 0.99
N ASN A 173 -6.73 -1.39 -0.06
CA ASN A 173 -6.57 -1.83 -1.45
C ASN A 173 -5.13 -2.24 -1.75
N GLN A 174 -4.13 -1.55 -1.19
CA GLN A 174 -2.73 -1.92 -1.31
C GLN A 174 -2.46 -3.33 -0.75
N PHE A 175 -2.88 -3.62 0.48
CA PHE A 175 -2.71 -4.97 1.06
C PHE A 175 -3.51 -6.04 0.32
N ARG A 176 -4.71 -5.69 -0.15
CA ARG A 176 -5.55 -6.59 -0.94
C ARG A 176 -4.89 -6.96 -2.27
N GLU A 177 -4.37 -5.99 -3.00
CA GLU A 177 -3.68 -6.24 -4.28
C GLU A 177 -2.36 -6.99 -4.08
N MET A 178 -1.61 -6.66 -3.03
CA MET A 178 -0.41 -7.44 -2.67
C MET A 178 -0.75 -8.90 -2.37
N SER A 179 -1.84 -9.15 -1.64
CA SER A 179 -2.34 -10.50 -1.36
C SER A 179 -2.74 -11.21 -2.65
N ARG A 180 -3.41 -10.49 -3.56
CA ARG A 180 -3.83 -11.05 -4.85
C ARG A 180 -2.62 -11.44 -5.70
N LEU A 181 -1.60 -10.59 -5.74
CA LEU A 181 -0.34 -10.86 -6.45
C LEU A 181 0.35 -12.10 -5.89
N PHE A 182 0.51 -12.20 -4.56
CA PHE A 182 1.14 -13.36 -3.93
C PHE A 182 0.40 -14.66 -4.21
N TYR A 183 -0.94 -14.62 -4.16
CA TYR A 183 -1.76 -15.77 -4.51
C TYR A 183 -1.62 -16.17 -5.98
N SER A 184 -1.50 -15.20 -6.88
CA SER A 184 -1.33 -15.46 -8.32
C SER A 184 0.05 -16.00 -8.69
N SER A 185 1.08 -15.70 -7.88
CA SER A 185 2.46 -16.17 -8.11
C SER A 185 2.70 -17.62 -7.68
N ASN A 186 1.77 -18.27 -6.97
CA ASN A 186 2.00 -19.64 -6.51
C ASN A 186 1.75 -20.67 -7.62
N LEU A 187 2.83 -21.31 -8.09
CA LEU A 187 2.91 -22.13 -9.31
C LEU A 187 2.41 -23.58 -9.18
N SER A 188 1.63 -23.93 -8.15
CA SER A 188 1.10 -25.30 -8.05
C SER A 188 -0.03 -25.50 -9.09
N ALA A 189 0.35 -25.95 -10.29
CA ALA A 189 -0.42 -25.95 -11.53
C ALA A 189 -1.69 -26.84 -11.55
N GLU A 190 -2.08 -27.45 -10.44
CA GLU A 190 -3.23 -28.38 -10.38
C GLU A 190 -4.21 -28.12 -9.23
N SER A 191 -4.10 -26.99 -8.53
CA SER A 191 -4.97 -26.67 -7.39
C SER A 191 -6.09 -25.70 -7.76
N TYR A 192 -7.34 -26.10 -7.53
CA TYR A 192 -8.52 -25.23 -7.63
C TYR A 192 -8.41 -23.96 -6.77
N PHE A 193 -7.77 -24.03 -5.59
CA PHE A 193 -7.61 -22.89 -4.69
C PHE A 193 -6.80 -21.76 -5.34
N TRP A 194 -5.69 -22.10 -5.98
CA TRP A 194 -4.80 -21.15 -6.67
C TRP A 194 -5.36 -20.79 -8.06
N GLU A 195 -5.98 -21.72 -8.77
CA GLU A 195 -6.54 -21.50 -10.11
C GLU A 195 -7.77 -20.59 -10.12
N ALA A 196 -8.71 -20.76 -9.18
CA ALA A 196 -9.84 -19.85 -9.00
C ALA A 196 -9.39 -18.41 -8.69
N ARG A 197 -8.19 -18.29 -8.12
CA ARG A 197 -7.53 -17.04 -7.74
C ARG A 197 -6.53 -16.54 -8.81
N ARG A 198 -6.40 -17.25 -9.94
CA ARG A 198 -5.64 -16.84 -11.13
C ARG A 198 -6.54 -16.30 -12.24
N ILE A 199 -7.76 -16.83 -12.37
CA ILE A 199 -8.62 -16.64 -13.56
C ILE A 199 -9.45 -15.34 -13.57
N THR A 200 -9.43 -14.50 -12.53
CA THR A 200 -10.15 -13.21 -12.58
C THR A 200 -9.39 -12.19 -13.43
N LYS A 201 -9.64 -12.26 -14.76
CA LYS A 201 -9.44 -11.15 -15.70
C LYS A 201 -10.37 -9.98 -15.33
N SER A 202 -10.05 -9.23 -14.28
CA SER A 202 -10.57 -7.88 -14.15
C SER A 202 -9.68 -6.97 -15.00
N GLY A 203 -10.06 -6.77 -16.26
CA GLY A 203 -9.39 -5.90 -17.22
C GLY A 203 -9.49 -4.41 -16.90
N GLN A 204 -9.35 -4.02 -15.63
CA GLN A 204 -9.44 -2.62 -15.21
C GLN A 204 -8.08 -1.96 -14.99
N TYR A 205 -7.02 -2.71 -14.65
CA TYR A 205 -5.74 -2.11 -14.27
C TYR A 205 -4.54 -2.89 -14.83
N SER A 206 -3.57 -2.18 -15.42
CA SER A 206 -2.32 -2.79 -15.92
C SER A 206 -1.39 -3.14 -14.76
N PRO A 207 -0.44 -4.08 -14.93
CA PRO A 207 0.56 -4.41 -13.90
C PRO A 207 1.31 -3.19 -13.34
N ARG A 208 1.58 -2.18 -14.20
CA ARG A 208 2.13 -0.87 -13.82
C ARG A 208 1.21 -0.11 -12.85
N HIS A 209 -0.09 -0.16 -13.07
CA HIS A 209 -1.08 0.50 -12.23
C HIS A 209 -1.20 -0.20 -10.87
N SER A 210 -1.17 -1.53 -10.86
CA SER A 210 -1.12 -2.33 -9.64
C SER A 210 0.14 -2.04 -8.81
N PHE A 211 1.29 -1.84 -9.46
CA PHE A 211 2.52 -1.39 -8.78
C PHE A 211 2.38 0.02 -8.22
N ILE A 212 1.99 1.00 -9.05
CA ILE A 212 1.83 2.39 -8.61
C ILE A 212 0.90 2.50 -7.40
N GLN A 213 -0.19 1.72 -7.35
CA GLN A 213 -1.04 1.64 -6.18
C GLN A 213 -0.40 0.87 -5.02
N ALA A 214 0.25 -0.27 -5.28
CA ALA A 214 0.90 -1.07 -4.24
C ALA A 214 2.10 -0.39 -3.59
N VAL A 215 2.71 0.62 -4.22
CA VAL A 215 3.81 1.41 -3.66
C VAL A 215 3.50 2.91 -3.56
N ALA A 216 2.27 3.33 -3.86
CA ALA A 216 1.83 4.73 -3.90
C ALA A 216 2.81 5.69 -4.63
N GLY A 217 3.48 5.25 -5.69
CA GLY A 217 4.53 6.03 -6.38
C GLY A 217 5.84 6.27 -5.59
N GLN A 218 5.94 5.76 -4.37
CA GLN A 218 7.18 5.70 -3.60
C GLN A 218 7.98 4.45 -4.00
N PRO A 219 9.32 4.45 -3.85
CA PRO A 219 10.07 3.21 -3.92
C PRO A 219 9.52 2.24 -2.87
N PRO A 220 9.44 0.92 -3.13
CA PRO A 220 9.17 -0.04 -2.08
C PRO A 220 10.26 0.10 -1.00
N ARG A 221 9.90 0.62 0.19
CA ARG A 221 10.84 0.91 1.29
C ARG A 221 10.86 -0.18 2.35
N GLY A 222 9.87 -1.07 2.36
CA GLY A 222 9.67 -2.07 3.40
C GLY A 222 9.48 -3.48 2.85
N TYR A 223 8.43 -4.15 3.29
CA TYR A 223 8.17 -5.55 3.01
C TYR A 223 7.96 -5.82 1.51
N GLU A 224 7.43 -4.85 0.76
CA GLU A 224 7.23 -4.94 -0.70
C GLU A 224 8.55 -5.17 -1.43
N ARG A 225 9.64 -4.58 -0.92
CA ARG A 225 10.99 -4.73 -1.47
C ARG A 225 11.52 -6.14 -1.24
N VAL A 226 11.25 -6.75 -0.09
CA VAL A 226 11.69 -8.12 0.21
C VAL A 226 10.94 -9.13 -0.67
N VAL A 227 9.65 -8.91 -0.91
CA VAL A 227 8.86 -9.72 -1.86
C VAL A 227 9.38 -9.58 -3.29
N LEU A 228 9.76 -8.37 -3.70
CA LEU A 228 10.36 -8.10 -5.01
C LEU A 228 11.77 -8.68 -5.16
N ASP A 229 12.61 -8.55 -4.14
CA ASP A 229 14.03 -8.93 -4.18
C ASP A 229 14.24 -10.44 -3.95
N ARG A 230 13.36 -11.10 -3.17
CA ARG A 230 13.50 -12.51 -2.76
C ARG A 230 12.36 -13.41 -3.23
N GLY A 231 11.22 -12.87 -3.62
CA GLY A 231 10.07 -13.63 -4.11
C GLY A 231 10.11 -13.88 -5.62
N GLN A 232 9.42 -14.93 -6.08
CA GLN A 232 9.13 -15.10 -7.50
C GLN A 232 7.89 -14.27 -7.85
N ALA A 233 8.06 -12.97 -8.07
CA ALA A 233 6.98 -12.13 -8.56
C ALA A 233 6.74 -12.37 -10.07
N PRO A 234 5.51 -12.17 -10.60
CA PRO A 234 5.23 -12.33 -12.03
C PRO A 234 6.16 -11.47 -12.90
N GLU A 235 6.60 -11.97 -14.06
CA GLU A 235 7.54 -11.26 -14.95
C GLU A 235 7.02 -9.86 -15.34
N GLU A 236 5.75 -9.76 -15.74
CA GLU A 236 5.09 -8.49 -16.09
C GLU A 236 5.15 -7.46 -14.95
N PHE A 237 5.09 -7.94 -13.70
CA PHE A 237 5.20 -7.10 -12.51
C PHE A 237 6.63 -6.58 -12.34
N ILE A 238 7.64 -7.46 -12.40
CA ILE A 238 9.06 -7.07 -12.30
C ILE A 238 9.46 -6.09 -13.41
N GLU A 239 9.00 -6.32 -14.64
CA GLU A 239 9.27 -5.42 -15.77
C GLU A 239 8.70 -4.03 -15.52
N SER A 240 7.49 -3.93 -14.97
CA SER A 240 6.86 -2.65 -14.65
C SER A 240 7.62 -1.87 -13.57
N VAL A 241 8.17 -2.55 -12.56
CA VAL A 241 9.01 -1.93 -11.51
C VAL A 241 10.28 -1.36 -12.13
N ARG A 242 11.00 -2.19 -12.90
CA ARG A 242 12.25 -1.78 -13.56
C ARG A 242 12.04 -0.60 -14.50
N ALA A 243 10.91 -0.54 -15.20
CA ALA A 243 10.58 0.58 -16.07
C ALA A 243 10.47 1.90 -15.30
N VAL A 244 9.73 1.92 -14.18
CA VAL A 244 9.57 3.12 -13.34
C VAL A 244 10.88 3.54 -12.70
N GLU A 245 11.65 2.60 -12.15
CA GLU A 245 12.96 2.90 -11.55
C GLU A 245 13.95 3.44 -12.58
N SER A 246 13.98 2.83 -13.77
CA SER A 246 14.82 3.29 -14.89
C SER A 246 14.47 4.72 -15.31
N GLU A 247 13.19 5.07 -15.38
CA GLU A 247 12.74 6.42 -15.71
C GLU A 247 13.13 7.44 -14.63
N ARG A 248 12.95 7.12 -13.34
CA ARG A 248 13.38 8.03 -12.24
C ARG A 248 14.89 8.22 -12.25
N LEU A 249 15.66 7.16 -12.49
CA LEU A 249 17.12 7.22 -12.59
C LEU A 249 17.56 8.05 -13.79
N SER A 250 16.90 7.93 -14.94
CA SER A 250 17.22 8.73 -16.13
C SER A 250 16.95 10.22 -15.90
N ARG A 251 15.79 10.57 -15.31
CA ARG A 251 15.43 11.95 -14.93
C ARG A 251 16.42 12.54 -13.90
N THR A 252 16.81 11.76 -12.90
CA THR A 252 17.80 12.16 -11.90
C THR A 252 19.17 12.41 -12.52
N ARG A 253 19.63 11.51 -13.41
CA ARG A 253 20.90 11.69 -14.13
C ARG A 253 20.86 12.92 -15.04
N TRP A 254 19.73 13.17 -15.69
CA TRP A 254 19.54 14.34 -16.53
C TRP A 254 19.66 15.65 -15.72
N LEU A 255 19.03 15.72 -14.55
CA LEU A 255 19.19 16.87 -13.63
C LEU A 255 20.63 17.04 -13.13
N ALA A 256 21.29 15.95 -12.75
CA ALA A 256 22.69 15.99 -12.32
C ALA A 256 23.63 16.48 -13.45
N ALA A 257 23.37 16.06 -14.69
CA ALA A 257 24.12 16.56 -15.85
C ALA A 257 23.84 18.04 -16.10
N LEU A 258 22.59 18.49 -15.93
CA LEU A 258 22.20 19.90 -16.05
C LEU A 258 22.90 20.79 -15.01
N ALA A 259 23.03 20.31 -13.77
CA ALA A 259 23.69 21.03 -12.68
C ALA A 259 25.23 21.10 -12.82
N ALA A 260 25.84 20.15 -13.53
CA ALA A 260 27.29 20.07 -13.67
C ALA A 260 27.87 20.92 -14.83
N ASP A 261 27.02 21.52 -15.66
CA ASP A 261 27.44 22.33 -16.82
C ASP A 261 27.70 23.80 -16.40
N PRO A 262 28.96 24.28 -16.47
CA PRO A 262 29.29 25.66 -16.06
C PRO A 262 28.84 26.74 -17.05
N GLN A 263 28.39 26.37 -18.26
CA GLN A 263 27.90 27.32 -19.27
C GLN A 263 26.37 27.46 -19.27
N ARG A 264 25.66 26.58 -18.56
CA ARG A 264 24.21 26.64 -18.40
C ARG A 264 23.91 27.09 -16.98
N ASN A 265 23.25 28.24 -16.78
CA ASN A 265 22.38 28.41 -15.60
C ASN A 265 21.02 27.82 -16.01
N GLN A 266 20.90 26.49 -16.03
CA GLN A 266 20.55 25.63 -14.88
C GLN A 266 19.10 25.89 -14.49
N ILE A 267 18.20 24.97 -14.81
CA ILE A 267 16.76 24.91 -14.44
C ILE A 267 15.88 26.16 -14.64
N LEU A 268 16.31 27.37 -14.29
CA LEU A 268 15.64 28.67 -14.44
C LEU A 268 15.20 28.95 -15.88
N ASN A 269 16.04 28.59 -16.85
CA ASN A 269 15.72 28.76 -18.27
C ASN A 269 14.85 27.63 -18.84
N ALA A 270 14.58 26.57 -18.07
CA ALA A 270 13.75 25.48 -18.55
C ALA A 270 12.27 25.89 -18.54
N VAL A 271 11.52 25.44 -19.54
CA VAL A 271 10.06 25.56 -19.58
C VAL A 271 9.46 24.24 -19.08
N PRO A 272 8.91 24.19 -17.85
CA PRO A 272 8.25 23.01 -17.30
C PRO A 272 6.91 22.74 -18.00
N ARG A 273 6.60 21.45 -18.20
CA ARG A 273 5.29 21.00 -18.69
C ARG A 273 4.71 19.95 -17.76
N LEU A 274 3.52 20.19 -17.24
CA LEU A 274 2.81 19.22 -16.41
C LEU A 274 2.44 17.97 -17.21
N ALA A 275 2.43 16.82 -16.53
CA ALA A 275 1.82 15.62 -17.05
C ALA A 275 0.30 15.77 -17.19
N GLU A 276 -0.29 15.00 -18.09
CA GLU A 276 -1.75 14.98 -18.27
C GLU A 276 -2.44 14.54 -16.96
N GLY A 277 -3.56 15.19 -16.62
CA GLY A 277 -4.36 14.86 -15.44
C GLY A 277 -3.82 15.38 -14.11
N VAL A 278 -2.72 16.16 -14.09
CA VAL A 278 -2.24 16.83 -12.88
C VAL A 278 -3.21 17.94 -12.47
N GLN A 279 -3.65 17.90 -11.21
CA GLN A 279 -4.54 18.91 -10.63
C GLN A 279 -4.16 19.21 -9.18
N VAL A 280 -4.45 20.43 -8.74
CA VAL A 280 -4.37 20.80 -7.32
C VAL A 280 -5.78 21.07 -6.82
N GLN A 281 -6.15 20.44 -5.71
CA GLN A 281 -7.45 20.59 -5.08
C GLN A 281 -7.29 21.06 -3.64
N LEU A 282 -8.24 21.86 -3.16
CA LEU A 282 -8.35 22.18 -1.74
C LEU A 282 -9.25 21.13 -1.09
N LYS A 283 -8.69 20.32 -0.19
CA LYS A 283 -9.46 19.34 0.58
C LYS A 283 -8.86 19.14 1.97
N PRO A 284 -9.57 18.47 2.89
CA PRO A 284 -9.03 18.18 4.19
C PRO A 284 -7.75 17.33 4.09
N VAL A 285 -6.73 17.68 4.86
CA VAL A 285 -5.48 16.95 5.01
C VAL A 285 -5.22 16.71 6.49
N LEU A 286 -4.60 15.59 6.83
CA LEU A 286 -4.26 15.27 8.21
C LEU A 286 -3.08 16.15 8.67
N ALA A 287 -3.30 16.95 9.70
CA ALA A 287 -2.27 17.78 10.35
C ALA A 287 -2.49 17.79 11.87
N GLU A 288 -1.42 17.55 12.64
CA GLU A 288 -1.42 17.66 14.11
C GLU A 288 -2.56 16.93 14.84
N GLY A 289 -3.03 15.80 14.29
CA GLY A 289 -4.10 15.01 14.90
C GLY A 289 -5.52 15.49 14.58
N GLU A 290 -5.68 16.38 13.61
CA GLU A 290 -6.96 16.83 13.05
C GLU A 290 -6.89 16.90 11.52
N PHE A 291 -8.05 16.92 10.86
CA PHE A 291 -8.17 17.30 9.46
C PHE A 291 -8.33 18.81 9.33
N VAL A 292 -7.45 19.43 8.53
CA VAL A 292 -7.45 20.86 8.23
C VAL A 292 -7.53 21.08 6.72
N GLN A 293 -8.02 22.25 6.28
CA GLN A 293 -7.99 22.57 4.85
C GLN A 293 -6.55 22.67 4.34
N GLY A 294 -6.25 21.95 3.27
CA GLY A 294 -4.92 21.93 2.66
C GLY A 294 -4.96 21.68 1.17
N HIS A 295 -3.83 21.92 0.52
CA HIS A 295 -3.67 21.65 -0.91
C HIS A 295 -3.27 20.18 -1.11
N VAL A 296 -3.89 19.54 -2.08
CA VAL A 296 -3.60 18.17 -2.48
C VAL A 296 -3.31 18.13 -3.96
N LEU A 297 -2.18 17.51 -4.31
CA LEU A 297 -1.74 17.26 -5.68
C LEU A 297 -2.28 15.91 -6.15
N ASN A 298 -3.19 15.93 -7.11
CA ASN A 298 -3.72 14.74 -7.78
C ASN A 298 -2.94 14.49 -9.07
N THR A 299 -2.61 13.24 -9.32
CA THR A 299 -1.94 12.79 -10.55
C THR A 299 -2.64 11.54 -11.07
N VAL A 300 -2.34 11.13 -12.31
CA VAL A 300 -2.87 9.86 -12.87
C VAL A 300 -2.45 8.65 -12.03
N SER A 301 -1.27 8.71 -11.40
CA SER A 301 -0.76 7.65 -10.52
C SER A 301 -1.33 7.71 -9.10
N GLN A 302 -1.75 8.89 -8.64
CA GLN A 302 -2.33 9.11 -7.32
C GLN A 302 -3.61 9.96 -7.45
N PRO A 303 -4.73 9.35 -7.90
CA PRO A 303 -5.97 10.07 -8.11
C PRO A 303 -6.58 10.59 -6.79
N GLU A 304 -6.34 9.92 -5.67
CA GLU A 304 -6.70 10.39 -4.33
C GLU A 304 -5.80 11.53 -3.83
N GLY A 305 -4.65 11.74 -4.47
CA GLY A 305 -3.77 12.88 -4.29
C GLY A 305 -2.86 12.86 -3.05
N THR A 306 -1.80 13.65 -3.12
CA THR A 306 -0.78 13.82 -2.08
C THR A 306 -0.84 15.23 -1.49
N PRO A 307 -0.92 15.40 -0.16
CA PRO A 307 -0.81 16.72 0.47
C PRO A 307 0.45 17.45 0.01
N CYS A 308 0.30 18.70 -0.42
CA CYS A 308 1.40 19.53 -0.91
C CYS A 308 1.42 20.89 -0.21
N SER A 309 2.59 21.54 -0.22
CA SER A 309 2.72 22.87 0.39
C SER A 309 2.01 23.93 -0.47
N PRO A 310 1.64 25.08 0.12
CA PRO A 310 1.10 26.20 -0.64
C PRO A 310 2.03 26.65 -1.77
N LEU A 311 3.36 26.57 -1.57
CA LEU A 311 4.34 26.87 -2.60
C LEU A 311 4.20 25.91 -3.79
N VAL A 312 4.14 24.60 -3.54
CA VAL A 312 3.96 23.59 -4.61
C VAL A 312 2.66 23.83 -5.37
N ALA A 313 1.56 24.08 -4.64
CA ALA A 313 0.27 24.39 -5.24
C ALA A 313 0.33 25.62 -6.17
N THR A 314 1.00 26.69 -5.71
CA THR A 314 1.15 27.93 -6.46
C THR A 314 2.06 27.75 -7.67
N VAL A 315 3.18 27.04 -7.53
CA VAL A 315 4.08 26.72 -8.64
C VAL A 315 3.34 25.92 -9.72
N ILE A 316 2.57 24.90 -9.34
CA ILE A 316 1.79 24.10 -10.30
C ILE A 316 0.75 24.95 -11.04
N ALA A 317 0.10 25.91 -10.35
CA ALA A 317 -0.86 26.81 -10.96
C ALA A 317 -0.22 27.76 -12.00
N GLU A 318 1.06 28.09 -11.86
CA GLU A 318 1.80 28.94 -12.80
C GLU A 318 2.41 28.18 -14.00
N ILE A 319 2.45 26.84 -13.97
CA ILE A 319 2.99 26.04 -15.08
C ILE A 319 1.95 25.93 -16.20
N ASP A 320 2.13 26.76 -17.24
CA ASP A 320 1.29 26.79 -18.45
C ASP A 320 1.95 26.12 -19.68
N GLY A 321 3.18 25.62 -19.51
CA GLY A 321 3.97 25.02 -20.58
C GLY A 321 4.65 26.03 -21.53
N GLN A 322 4.60 27.32 -21.19
CA GLN A 322 5.19 28.44 -21.95
C GLN A 322 6.18 29.24 -21.10
N LYS A 323 5.84 29.54 -19.84
CA LYS A 323 6.72 30.29 -18.92
C LYS A 323 7.95 29.47 -18.56
N SER A 324 9.11 30.11 -18.55
CA SER A 324 10.32 29.54 -17.96
C SER A 324 10.22 29.50 -16.43
N VAL A 325 11.06 28.71 -15.77
CA VAL A 325 11.15 28.71 -14.30
C VAL A 325 11.49 30.10 -13.77
N SER A 326 12.33 30.89 -14.47
CA SER A 326 12.61 32.28 -14.12
C SER A 326 11.35 33.15 -14.18
N ASP A 327 10.53 33.02 -15.24
CA ASP A 327 9.28 33.77 -15.36
C ASP A 327 8.30 33.45 -14.21
N ILE A 328 8.27 32.19 -13.76
CA ILE A 328 7.47 31.75 -12.61
C ILE A 328 7.99 32.41 -11.33
N VAL A 329 9.31 32.39 -11.10
CA VAL A 329 9.94 33.02 -9.93
C VAL A 329 9.67 34.52 -9.90
N ASP A 330 9.83 35.21 -11.03
CA ASP A 330 9.57 36.64 -11.18
C ASP A 330 8.09 36.99 -10.93
N GLY A 331 7.18 36.17 -11.46
CA GLY A 331 5.74 36.32 -11.24
C GLY A 331 5.33 36.20 -9.78
N LEU A 332 5.90 35.23 -9.07
CA LEU A 332 5.60 34.99 -7.65
C LEU A 332 6.34 35.96 -6.71
N GLY A 333 7.49 36.46 -7.15
CA GLY A 333 8.41 37.27 -6.34
C GLY A 333 8.22 38.78 -6.43
N GLN A 334 7.22 39.29 -7.15
CA GLN A 334 7.06 40.73 -7.46
C GLN A 334 7.10 41.68 -6.25
N HIS A 335 6.76 41.19 -5.06
CA HIS A 335 6.67 41.98 -3.82
C HIS A 335 7.81 41.66 -2.82
N LEU A 336 8.75 40.79 -3.19
CA LEU A 336 9.84 40.38 -2.32
C LEU A 336 11.06 41.30 -2.47
N ASP A 337 11.84 41.42 -1.40
CA ASP A 337 13.16 42.04 -1.47
C ASP A 337 14.18 41.08 -2.12
N GLN A 338 15.42 41.57 -2.32
CA GLN A 338 16.45 40.78 -3.01
C GLN A 338 16.77 39.45 -2.30
N ALA A 339 16.73 39.42 -0.97
CA ALA A 339 16.99 38.21 -0.19
C ALA A 339 15.83 37.22 -0.30
N GLY A 340 14.58 37.70 -0.20
CA GLY A 340 13.39 36.88 -0.37
C GLY A 340 13.26 36.32 -1.79
N HIS A 341 13.65 37.10 -2.79
CA HIS A 341 13.65 36.65 -4.18
C HIS A 341 14.65 35.51 -4.42
N ALA A 342 15.87 35.61 -3.88
CA ALA A 342 16.87 34.53 -3.98
C ALA A 342 16.41 33.23 -3.27
N GLN A 343 15.73 33.35 -2.12
CA GLN A 343 15.15 32.17 -1.44
C GLN A 343 14.01 31.54 -2.23
N LEU A 344 13.15 32.36 -2.85
CA LEU A 344 12.07 31.88 -3.70
C LEU A 344 12.62 31.15 -4.93
N GLU A 345 13.66 31.69 -5.56
CA GLU A 345 14.33 31.08 -6.70
C GLU A 345 14.83 29.66 -6.38
N GLU A 346 15.54 29.49 -5.26
CA GLU A 346 16.01 28.19 -4.78
C GLU A 346 14.84 27.22 -4.52
N ALA A 347 13.80 27.70 -3.83
CA ALA A 347 12.65 26.88 -3.46
C ALA A 347 11.81 26.43 -4.66
N VAL A 348 11.56 27.32 -5.63
CA VAL A 348 10.82 27.00 -6.87
C VAL A 348 11.64 26.07 -7.75
N SER A 349 12.93 26.35 -7.93
CA SER A 349 13.84 25.47 -8.68
C SER A 349 13.85 24.06 -8.11
N ARG A 350 14.02 23.94 -6.80
CA ARG A 350 14.01 22.64 -6.11
C ARG A 350 12.66 21.94 -6.22
N THR A 351 11.56 22.68 -6.15
CA THR A 351 10.22 22.14 -6.33
C THR A 351 10.07 21.52 -7.72
N ILE A 352 10.49 22.22 -8.77
CA ILE A 352 10.38 21.75 -10.15
C ILE A 352 11.26 20.53 -10.39
N GLU A 353 12.48 20.48 -9.83
CA GLU A 353 13.34 19.29 -9.88
C GLU A 353 12.65 18.07 -9.27
N ILE A 354 12.06 18.22 -8.08
CA ILE A 354 11.36 17.14 -7.39
C ILE A 354 10.16 16.66 -8.21
N LEU A 355 9.33 17.60 -8.69
CA LEU A 355 8.16 17.27 -9.51
C LEU A 355 8.55 16.63 -10.85
N TYR A 356 9.71 16.99 -11.41
CA TYR A 356 10.24 16.37 -12.61
C TYR A 356 10.72 14.94 -12.36
N VAL A 357 11.45 14.67 -11.28
CA VAL A 357 11.89 13.30 -10.93
C VAL A 357 10.70 12.41 -10.58
N ASP A 358 9.68 12.97 -9.95
CA ASP A 358 8.43 12.27 -9.63
C ASP A 358 7.54 12.00 -10.85
N GLY A 359 7.72 12.77 -11.93
CA GLY A 359 6.95 12.66 -13.17
C GLY A 359 5.70 13.54 -13.23
N THR A 360 5.41 14.30 -12.17
CA THR A 360 4.36 15.34 -12.17
C THR A 360 4.65 16.42 -13.22
N VAL A 361 5.91 16.83 -13.35
CA VAL A 361 6.40 17.57 -14.52
C VAL A 361 6.88 16.55 -15.54
N ALA A 362 6.15 16.43 -16.66
CA ALA A 362 6.43 15.47 -17.71
C ALA A 362 7.72 15.80 -18.46
N GLY A 363 8.05 17.08 -18.63
CA GLY A 363 9.21 17.53 -19.38
C GLY A 363 9.72 18.91 -18.94
N LEU A 364 11.03 19.10 -19.10
CA LEU A 364 11.72 20.38 -18.95
C LEU A 364 12.40 20.70 -20.28
N VAL A 365 11.87 21.70 -21.00
CA VAL A 365 12.42 22.09 -22.30
C VAL A 365 13.48 23.16 -22.06
N THR A 366 14.73 22.87 -22.39
CA THR A 366 15.83 23.84 -22.43
C THR A 366 16.14 24.12 -23.89
N GLU A 367 15.92 25.34 -24.36
CA GLU A 367 16.38 25.76 -25.70
C GLU A 367 17.91 25.88 -25.78
#